data_AF-A0A7K6CB31-F1
#
_entry.id   AF-A0A7K6CB31-F1
#
_cell.length_a   1.000
_cell.length_b   1.000
_cell.length_c   1.000
_cell.angle_alpha   90.00
_cell.angle_beta   90.00
_cell.angle_gamma   90.00
#
_symmetry.space_group_name_H-M   'P 1'
#
loop_
_entity.id
_entity.type
_entity.pdbx_description
1 polymer ?
#
loop_
_entity_poly.entity_id
_entity_poly.type
_entity_poly.pdbx_seq_one_letter_code
_entity_poly.pdbx_strand_id
1 'polypeptide(L)'
;LSVLIALIAVAITFLIWRFVQGRRSSRKAVLLLGLCDAGKTLLFARLLSGRYRDTQTSITDSSAVYRVSQDKSTNVTLIDLPGHESLRLQFLERFKAAARAIVFVVDSVAFQREVKDVAEFLYQVLVDSTVLRNAPALLIACNKQDVTMAKSAKLIQQQLEKELNTLRVTRSAAPTSLDGSATGGPAQLGKKGKDFDFSQLPMKVEFVECSARGSKGEEGDADLEGLEKWLVKVA
;
A
#
# COMPACT_ATOMS: atom_id res chain seq x y z
N LEU A 1 23.86 44.64 -10.61
CA LEU A 1 24.53 43.52 -9.89
C LEU A 1 23.53 42.69 -9.09
N SER A 2 22.73 43.30 -8.22
CA SER A 2 21.69 42.64 -7.40
C SER A 2 20.66 41.82 -8.20
N VAL A 3 20.15 42.36 -9.31
CA VAL A 3 19.19 41.65 -10.18
C VAL A 3 19.79 40.40 -10.82
N LEU A 4 21.07 40.47 -11.21
CA LEU A 4 21.79 39.35 -11.82
C LEU A 4 22.00 38.20 -10.83
N ILE A 5 22.34 38.53 -9.57
CA ILE A 5 22.51 37.56 -8.49
C ILE A 5 21.19 36.86 -8.17
N ALA A 6 20.06 37.58 -8.15
CA ALA A 6 18.75 37.00 -7.89
C ALA A 6 18.32 36.00 -8.98
N LEU A 7 18.57 36.32 -10.26
CA LEU A 7 18.26 35.41 -11.37
C LEU A 7 19.09 34.14 -11.32
N ILE A 8 20.38 34.24 -10.99
CA ILE A 8 21.27 33.09 -10.84
C ILE A 8 20.81 32.21 -9.68
N ALA A 9 20.43 32.81 -8.55
CA ALA A 9 19.92 32.05 -7.40
C ALA A 9 18.65 31.25 -7.76
N VAL A 10 17.67 31.87 -8.42
CA VAL A 10 16.43 31.20 -8.86
C VAL A 10 16.74 30.07 -9.84
N ALA A 11 17.64 30.28 -10.81
CA ALA A 11 18.04 29.25 -11.76
C ALA A 11 18.74 28.07 -11.08
N ILE A 12 19.64 28.32 -10.12
CA ILE A 12 20.30 27.27 -9.34
C ILE A 12 19.28 26.52 -8.48
N THR A 13 18.36 27.20 -7.80
CA THR A 13 17.29 26.55 -7.02
C THR A 13 16.40 25.69 -7.90
N PHE A 14 16.03 26.17 -9.10
CA PHE A 14 15.25 25.41 -10.07
C PHE A 14 16.00 24.20 -10.61
N LEU A 15 17.29 24.34 -10.90
CA LEU A 15 18.15 23.24 -11.36
C LEU A 15 18.33 22.18 -10.26
N ILE A 16 18.63 22.60 -9.02
CA ILE A 16 18.73 21.70 -7.86
C ILE A 16 17.39 21.01 -7.62
N TRP A 17 16.27 21.74 -7.66
CA TRP A 17 14.93 21.18 -7.50
C TRP A 17 14.62 20.13 -8.56
N ARG A 18 14.95 20.42 -9.83
CA ARG A 18 14.79 19.48 -10.95
C ARG A 18 15.70 18.25 -10.83
N PHE A 19 16.93 18.43 -10.34
CA PHE A 19 17.88 17.33 -10.11
C PHE A 19 17.45 16.43 -8.94
N VAL A 20 16.95 17.03 -7.86
CA VAL A 20 16.44 16.32 -6.68
C VAL A 20 15.14 15.59 -7.00
N GLN A 21 14.26 16.18 -7.82
CA GLN A 21 13.06 15.50 -8.34
C GLN A 21 13.40 14.33 -9.29
N GLY A 22 14.56 14.36 -9.95
CA GLY A 22 14.99 13.35 -10.92
C GLY A 22 15.58 12.07 -10.32
N ARG A 23 15.83 12.01 -8.99
CA ARG A 23 16.30 10.78 -8.33
C ARG A 23 15.17 9.75 -8.25
N ARG A 24 15.00 8.98 -9.34
CA ARG A 24 14.17 7.77 -9.32
C ARG A 24 14.72 6.83 -8.27
N SER A 25 13.85 6.45 -7.32
CA SER A 25 14.17 5.43 -6.33
C SER A 25 14.62 4.15 -7.03
N SER A 26 15.75 3.58 -6.60
CA SER A 26 16.23 2.27 -7.07
C SER A 26 15.34 1.11 -6.63
N ARG A 27 14.41 1.38 -5.69
CA ARG A 27 13.40 0.43 -5.22
C ARG A 27 12.45 0.07 -6.36
N LYS A 28 12.23 -1.23 -6.57
CA LYS A 28 11.37 -1.79 -7.62
C LYS A 28 10.27 -2.72 -7.10
N ALA A 29 10.27 -3.05 -5.81
CA ALA A 29 9.32 -4.01 -5.27
C ALA A 29 7.93 -3.37 -5.06
N VAL A 30 6.89 -4.10 -5.43
CA VAL A 30 5.50 -3.81 -5.10
C VAL A 30 5.01 -4.93 -4.20
N LEU A 31 4.76 -4.60 -2.94
CA LEU A 31 4.35 -5.58 -1.94
C LEU A 31 2.84 -5.74 -1.94
N LEU A 32 2.33 -6.96 -2.07
CA LEU A 32 0.93 -7.28 -1.86
C LEU A 32 0.74 -7.68 -0.40
N LEU A 33 0.05 -6.83 0.36
CA LEU A 33 -0.25 -7.00 1.78
C LEU A 33 -1.76 -7.13 1.98
N GLY A 34 -2.18 -7.56 3.16
CA GLY A 34 -3.59 -7.72 3.54
C GLY A 34 -3.82 -8.98 4.36
N LEU A 35 -5.01 -9.11 4.95
CA LEU A 35 -5.37 -10.28 5.76
C LEU A 35 -5.39 -11.57 4.94
N CYS A 36 -5.50 -12.72 5.61
CA CYS A 36 -5.86 -13.98 4.96
C CYS A 36 -7.13 -13.81 4.12
N ASP A 37 -7.21 -14.57 3.04
CA ASP A 37 -8.37 -14.61 2.13
C ASP A 37 -8.74 -13.30 1.42
N ALA A 38 -8.01 -12.19 1.64
CA ALA A 38 -8.24 -10.93 0.90
C ALA A 38 -8.07 -11.06 -0.64
N GLY A 39 -7.41 -12.13 -1.11
CA GLY A 39 -7.21 -12.42 -2.53
C GLY A 39 -5.87 -11.98 -3.10
N LYS A 40 -4.86 -11.76 -2.25
CA LYS A 40 -3.49 -11.35 -2.64
C LYS A 40 -2.85 -12.27 -3.69
N THR A 41 -2.84 -13.57 -3.42
CA THR A 41 -2.24 -14.59 -4.29
C THR A 41 -2.99 -14.76 -5.61
N LEU A 42 -4.32 -14.63 -5.60
CA LEU A 42 -5.11 -14.66 -6.83
C LEU A 42 -4.87 -13.41 -7.68
N LEU A 43 -4.80 -12.22 -7.07
CA LEU A 43 -4.39 -10.99 -7.77
C LEU A 43 -3.00 -11.13 -8.37
N PHE A 44 -2.04 -11.66 -7.62
CA PHE A 44 -0.69 -11.94 -8.11
C PHE A 44 -0.71 -12.87 -9.33
N ALA A 45 -1.45 -13.98 -9.28
CA ALA A 45 -1.58 -14.91 -10.40
C ALA A 45 -2.25 -14.27 -11.64
N ARG A 46 -3.30 -13.47 -11.43
CA ARG A 46 -4.00 -12.75 -12.50
C ARG A 46 -3.12 -11.71 -13.17
N LEU A 47 -2.38 -10.90 -12.41
CA LEU A 47 -1.45 -9.91 -12.98
C LEU A 47 -0.34 -10.56 -13.82
N LEU A 48 0.14 -11.74 -13.42
CA LEU A 48 1.25 -12.40 -14.14
C LEU A 48 0.81 -13.22 -15.33
N SER A 49 -0.35 -13.86 -15.27
CA SER A 49 -0.78 -14.86 -16.27
C SER A 49 -2.12 -14.55 -16.95
N GLY A 50 -2.87 -13.57 -16.45
CA GLY A 50 -4.26 -13.27 -16.84
C GLY A 50 -5.29 -14.32 -16.38
N ARG A 51 -4.84 -15.48 -15.90
CA ARG A 51 -5.69 -16.65 -15.65
C ARG A 51 -6.05 -16.80 -14.18
N TYR A 52 -7.25 -17.32 -13.95
CA TYR A 52 -7.66 -17.81 -12.65
C TYR A 52 -6.78 -19.01 -12.24
N ARG A 53 -6.53 -19.13 -10.92
CA ARG A 53 -5.89 -20.29 -10.30
C ARG A 53 -6.50 -20.51 -8.93
N ASP A 54 -6.69 -21.78 -8.57
CA ASP A 54 -7.01 -22.12 -7.18
C ASP A 54 -5.81 -21.82 -6.29
N THR A 55 -6.07 -21.16 -5.18
CA THR A 55 -5.06 -20.73 -4.23
C THR A 55 -5.39 -21.24 -2.84
N GLN A 56 -4.36 -21.66 -2.11
CA GLN A 56 -4.44 -21.95 -0.68
C GLN A 56 -3.72 -20.86 0.11
N THR A 57 -3.89 -20.87 1.44
CA THR A 57 -3.21 -19.92 2.33
C THR A 57 -1.69 -19.98 2.14
N SER A 58 -1.10 -18.86 1.71
CA SER A 58 0.35 -18.77 1.51
C SER A 58 1.08 -18.81 2.85
N ILE A 59 2.09 -19.68 2.93
CA ILE A 59 2.99 -19.82 4.09
C ILE A 59 4.36 -19.15 3.86
N THR A 60 4.70 -18.83 2.62
CA THR A 60 5.94 -18.14 2.21
C THR A 60 5.65 -17.03 1.21
N ASP A 61 6.61 -16.12 1.02
CA ASP A 61 6.53 -15.11 -0.03
C ASP A 61 6.65 -15.72 -1.44
N SER A 62 6.06 -15.04 -2.43
CA SER A 62 6.25 -15.35 -3.86
C SER A 62 6.61 -14.07 -4.60
N SER A 63 7.64 -14.11 -5.46
CA SER A 63 8.08 -12.94 -6.20
C SER A 63 8.17 -13.21 -7.70
N ALA A 64 7.78 -12.22 -8.50
CA ALA A 64 7.86 -12.29 -9.95
C ALA A 64 8.01 -10.89 -10.57
N VAL A 65 8.66 -10.85 -11.73
CA VAL A 65 8.78 -9.61 -12.50
C VAL A 65 7.48 -9.38 -13.27
N TYR A 66 6.84 -8.24 -13.02
CA TYR A 66 5.67 -7.77 -13.76
C TYR A 66 6.09 -6.70 -14.77
N ARG A 67 5.76 -6.95 -16.04
CA ARG A 67 6.03 -6.04 -17.15
C ARG A 67 4.84 -5.11 -17.31
N VAL A 68 5.06 -3.85 -16.99
CA VAL A 68 4.01 -2.85 -16.81
C VAL A 68 3.51 -2.27 -18.14
N SER A 69 4.36 -2.31 -19.17
CA SER A 69 4.02 -1.94 -20.54
C SER A 69 4.61 -2.97 -21.51
N GLN A 70 4.03 -3.05 -22.72
CA GLN A 70 4.65 -3.79 -23.82
C GLN A 70 5.99 -3.18 -24.24
N ASP A 71 6.16 -1.87 -24.01
CA ASP A 71 7.46 -1.20 -24.14
C ASP A 71 8.35 -1.61 -22.97
N LYS A 72 9.26 -2.54 -23.26
CA LYS A 72 10.07 -3.39 -22.36
C LYS A 72 10.97 -2.67 -21.32
N SER A 73 10.84 -1.35 -21.15
CA SER A 73 11.75 -0.56 -20.31
C SER A 73 11.34 -0.40 -18.84
N THR A 74 10.07 -0.64 -18.49
CA THR A 74 9.55 -0.42 -17.13
C THR A 74 8.98 -1.72 -16.54
N ASN A 75 9.71 -2.28 -15.58
CA ASN A 75 9.32 -3.48 -14.86
C ASN A 75 9.35 -3.22 -13.35
N VAL A 76 8.40 -3.82 -12.65
CA VAL A 76 8.38 -3.89 -11.18
C VAL A 76 8.45 -5.33 -10.73
N THR A 77 8.89 -5.56 -9.50
CA THR A 77 8.87 -6.90 -8.90
C THR A 77 7.66 -6.98 -7.99
N LEU A 78 6.63 -7.75 -8.38
CA LEU A 78 5.51 -8.06 -7.49
C LEU A 78 6.00 -9.06 -6.45
N ILE A 79 5.65 -8.83 -5.19
CA ILE A 79 5.94 -9.74 -4.08
C ILE A 79 4.64 -9.99 -3.31
N ASP A 80 4.08 -11.18 -3.43
CA ASP A 80 2.95 -11.67 -2.63
C ASP A 80 3.45 -12.11 -1.27
N LEU A 81 2.86 -11.56 -0.20
CA LEU A 81 3.27 -11.84 1.18
C LEU A 81 2.15 -12.58 1.95
N PRO A 82 2.50 -13.54 2.81
CA PRO A 82 1.53 -14.21 3.69
C PRO A 82 0.66 -13.25 4.49
N GLY A 83 -0.65 -13.52 4.52
CA GLY A 83 -1.62 -12.71 5.28
C GLY A 83 -1.88 -13.20 6.71
N HIS A 84 -1.38 -14.38 7.06
CA HIS A 84 -1.60 -14.99 8.38
C HIS A 84 -0.93 -14.15 9.47
N GLU A 85 -1.61 -14.01 10.60
CA GLU A 85 -1.19 -13.10 11.67
C GLU A 85 0.24 -13.37 12.17
N SER A 86 0.61 -14.64 12.32
CA SER A 86 1.95 -15.04 12.78
C SER A 86 3.08 -14.73 11.79
N LEU A 87 2.76 -14.51 10.51
CA LEU A 87 3.75 -14.37 9.43
C LEU A 87 3.81 -12.94 8.85
N ARG A 88 2.67 -12.24 8.79
CA ARG A 88 2.51 -11.00 8.02
C ARG A 88 3.55 -9.92 8.36
N LEU A 89 3.89 -9.74 9.65
CA LEU A 89 4.87 -8.73 10.08
C LEU A 89 6.32 -9.16 9.83
N GLN A 90 6.63 -10.45 10.00
CA GLN A 90 7.96 -10.99 9.71
C GLN A 90 8.31 -10.80 8.23
N PHE A 91 7.37 -11.09 7.34
CA PHE A 91 7.57 -10.91 5.90
C PHE A 91 7.60 -9.43 5.51
N LEU A 92 6.76 -8.58 6.11
CA LEU A 92 6.85 -7.13 5.91
C LEU A 92 8.23 -6.59 6.28
N GLU A 93 8.78 -6.98 7.44
CA GLU A 93 10.11 -6.56 7.90
C GLU A 93 11.18 -6.86 6.86
N ARG A 94 11.13 -8.06 6.27
CA ARG A 94 12.09 -8.54 5.27
C ARG A 94 12.07 -7.72 3.97
N PHE A 95 10.91 -7.21 3.55
CA PHE A 95 10.74 -6.62 2.21
C PHE A 95 10.45 -5.12 2.19
N LYS A 96 10.03 -4.50 3.31
CA LYS A 96 9.64 -3.08 3.37
C LYS A 96 10.72 -2.09 2.92
N ALA A 97 12.00 -2.42 3.12
CA ALA A 97 13.11 -1.57 2.69
C ALA A 97 13.22 -1.46 1.16
N ALA A 98 12.87 -2.52 0.43
CA ALA A 98 12.89 -2.56 -1.03
C ALA A 98 11.59 -2.05 -1.68
N ALA A 99 10.56 -1.76 -0.88
CA ALA A 99 9.24 -1.36 -1.35
C ALA A 99 9.28 0.00 -2.06
N ARG A 100 8.94 -0.02 -3.34
CA ARG A 100 8.61 1.17 -4.13
C ARG A 100 7.14 1.56 -3.91
N ALA A 101 6.29 0.55 -3.85
CA ALA A 101 4.86 0.71 -3.64
C ALA A 101 4.32 -0.46 -2.79
N ILE A 102 3.18 -0.24 -2.17
CA ILE A 102 2.44 -1.22 -1.38
C ILE A 102 1.02 -1.27 -1.93
N VAL A 103 0.53 -2.46 -2.24
CA VAL A 103 -0.88 -2.73 -2.51
C VAL A 103 -1.44 -3.48 -1.31
N PHE A 104 -2.24 -2.78 -0.51
CA PHE A 104 -2.93 -3.37 0.62
C PHE A 104 -4.30 -3.86 0.16
N VAL A 105 -4.46 -5.17 0.04
CA VAL A 105 -5.64 -5.84 -0.48
C VAL A 105 -6.65 -6.02 0.66
N VAL A 106 -7.88 -5.61 0.40
CA VAL A 106 -9.02 -5.70 1.34
C VAL A 106 -10.10 -6.58 0.72
N ASP A 107 -10.62 -7.54 1.47
CA ASP A 107 -11.85 -8.24 1.10
C ASP A 107 -13.04 -7.30 1.33
N SER A 108 -13.62 -6.80 0.24
CA SER A 108 -14.73 -5.85 0.31
C SER A 108 -16.04 -6.48 0.80
N VAL A 109 -16.20 -7.80 0.69
CA VAL A 109 -17.39 -8.54 1.14
C VAL A 109 -17.31 -8.76 2.65
N ALA A 110 -16.13 -9.13 3.12
CA ALA A 110 -15.87 -9.41 4.53
C ALA A 110 -15.62 -8.14 5.36
N PHE A 111 -15.37 -7.01 4.71
CA PHE A 111 -14.90 -5.79 5.37
C PHE A 111 -15.70 -5.39 6.61
N GLN A 112 -17.03 -5.54 6.60
CA GLN A 112 -17.87 -5.16 7.73
C GLN A 112 -17.53 -5.91 9.04
N ARG A 113 -17.12 -7.18 8.95
CA ARG A 113 -16.72 -8.00 10.11
C ARG A 113 -15.23 -7.87 10.44
N GLU A 114 -14.41 -7.58 9.44
CA GLU A 114 -12.94 -7.56 9.54
C GLU A 114 -12.34 -6.16 9.69
N VAL A 115 -13.17 -5.10 9.73
CA VAL A 115 -12.69 -3.70 9.75
C VAL A 115 -11.63 -3.43 10.82
N LYS A 116 -11.76 -4.03 12.00
CA LYS A 116 -10.79 -3.88 13.10
C LYS A 116 -9.45 -4.52 12.77
N ASP A 117 -9.45 -5.77 12.30
CA ASP A 117 -8.23 -6.50 11.95
C ASP A 117 -7.51 -5.87 10.74
N VAL A 118 -8.29 -5.40 9.76
CA VAL A 118 -7.79 -4.67 8.59
C VAL A 118 -7.14 -3.36 9.05
N ALA A 119 -7.83 -2.58 9.87
CA ALA A 119 -7.32 -1.30 10.37
C ALA A 119 -6.09 -1.48 11.27
N GLU A 120 -6.05 -2.50 12.12
CA GLU A 120 -4.90 -2.80 12.97
C GLU A 120 -3.67 -3.17 12.14
N PHE A 121 -3.82 -4.04 11.15
CA PHE A 121 -2.70 -4.40 10.30
C PHE A 121 -2.24 -3.21 9.45
N LEU A 122 -3.19 -2.45 8.88
CA LEU A 122 -2.86 -1.23 8.13
C LEU A 122 -2.17 -0.19 9.03
N TYR A 123 -2.60 -0.03 10.28
CA TYR A 123 -1.96 0.85 11.25
C TYR A 123 -0.49 0.47 11.45
N GLN A 124 -0.20 -0.82 11.67
CA GLN A 124 1.17 -1.33 11.83
C GLN A 124 2.05 -1.02 10.60
N VAL A 125 1.50 -1.14 9.39
CA VAL A 125 2.19 -0.77 8.15
C VAL A 125 2.45 0.75 8.10
N LEU A 126 1.46 1.57 8.48
CA LEU A 126 1.52 3.03 8.38
C LEU A 126 2.41 3.69 9.43
N VAL A 127 2.62 3.06 10.60
CA VAL A 127 3.53 3.58 11.64
C VAL A 127 4.93 3.01 11.56
N ASP A 128 5.19 2.08 10.64
CA ASP A 128 6.52 1.52 10.45
C ASP A 128 7.52 2.61 10.03
N SER A 129 8.65 2.69 10.75
CA SER A 129 9.64 3.75 10.57
C SER A 129 10.29 3.73 9.18
N THR A 130 10.45 2.55 8.58
CA THR A 130 11.00 2.41 7.23
C THR A 130 9.97 2.79 6.19
N VAL A 131 8.72 2.37 6.34
CA VAL A 131 7.62 2.75 5.45
C VAL A 131 7.39 4.26 5.48
N LEU A 132 7.36 4.89 6.65
CA LEU A 132 7.21 6.34 6.79
C LEU A 132 8.38 7.11 6.17
N ARG A 133 9.61 6.71 6.48
CA ARG A 133 10.83 7.34 5.93
C ARG A 133 10.90 7.22 4.41
N ASN A 134 10.58 6.05 3.88
CA ASN A 134 10.70 5.73 2.46
C ASN A 134 9.49 6.19 1.64
N ALA A 135 8.37 6.45 2.30
CA ALA A 135 7.07 6.87 1.76
C ALA A 135 6.69 6.16 0.45
N PRO A 136 6.64 4.80 0.40
CA PRO A 136 6.20 4.09 -0.79
C PRO A 136 4.76 4.48 -1.14
N ALA A 137 4.43 4.55 -2.43
CA ALA A 137 3.05 4.78 -2.86
C ALA A 137 2.15 3.65 -2.32
N LEU A 138 1.01 4.00 -1.74
CA LEU A 138 0.09 3.06 -1.12
C LEU A 138 -1.21 3.00 -1.91
N LEU A 139 -1.61 1.81 -2.31
CA LEU A 139 -2.91 1.53 -2.90
C LEU A 139 -3.70 0.65 -1.95
N ILE A 140 -4.92 1.04 -1.61
CA ILE A 140 -5.89 0.14 -1.00
C ILE A 140 -6.71 -0.48 -2.13
N ALA A 141 -6.48 -1.76 -2.39
CA ALA A 141 -7.19 -2.52 -3.42
C ALA A 141 -8.40 -3.21 -2.77
N CYS A 142 -9.57 -2.62 -2.95
CA CYS A 142 -10.86 -3.13 -2.49
C CYS A 142 -11.30 -4.26 -3.42
N ASN A 143 -10.87 -5.48 -3.11
CA ASN A 143 -11.04 -6.67 -3.94
C ASN A 143 -12.39 -7.37 -3.70
N LYS A 144 -12.72 -8.33 -4.57
CA LYS A 144 -13.95 -9.14 -4.55
C LYS A 144 -15.23 -8.35 -4.89
N GLN A 145 -15.11 -7.33 -5.74
CA GLN A 145 -16.23 -6.50 -6.19
C GLN A 145 -17.21 -7.22 -7.12
N ASP A 146 -16.88 -8.44 -7.56
CA ASP A 146 -17.80 -9.34 -8.27
C ASP A 146 -18.97 -9.83 -7.40
N VAL A 147 -18.87 -9.68 -6.07
CA VAL A 147 -19.89 -10.15 -5.13
C VAL A 147 -20.80 -9.01 -4.72
N THR A 148 -22.13 -9.19 -4.82
CA THR A 148 -23.15 -8.16 -4.56
C THR A 148 -23.04 -7.45 -3.20
N MET A 149 -22.54 -8.16 -2.17
CA MET A 149 -22.39 -7.58 -0.83
C MET A 149 -21.10 -6.79 -0.62
N ALA A 150 -20.25 -6.67 -1.64
CA ALA A 150 -19.00 -5.93 -1.58
C ALA A 150 -19.22 -4.46 -1.23
N LYS A 151 -18.43 -3.93 -0.30
CA LYS A 151 -18.42 -2.52 0.05
C LYS A 151 -17.62 -1.73 -0.97
N SER A 152 -18.09 -0.53 -1.30
CA SER A 152 -17.36 0.37 -2.19
C SER A 152 -16.06 0.86 -1.55
N ALA A 153 -15.08 1.21 -2.38
CA ALA A 153 -13.83 1.81 -1.96
C ALA A 153 -14.04 3.07 -1.09
N LYS A 154 -15.05 3.87 -1.43
CA LYS A 154 -15.42 5.08 -0.67
C LYS A 154 -15.86 4.74 0.76
N LEU A 155 -16.72 3.72 0.93
CA LEU A 155 -17.16 3.30 2.26
C LEU A 155 -16.01 2.68 3.06
N ILE A 156 -15.18 1.86 2.41
CA ILE A 156 -13.99 1.26 3.03
C ILE A 156 -13.04 2.35 3.53
N GLN A 157 -12.76 3.36 2.71
CA GLN A 157 -11.93 4.50 3.10
C GLN A 157 -12.48 5.19 4.35
N GLN A 158 -13.78 5.55 4.35
CA GLN A 158 -14.41 6.25 5.48
C GLN A 158 -14.35 5.45 6.78
N GLN A 159 -14.58 4.14 6.72
CA GLN A 159 -14.53 3.28 7.90
C GLN A 159 -13.10 3.07 8.40
N LEU A 160 -12.12 2.92 7.49
CA LEU A 160 -10.71 2.83 7.86
C LEU A 160 -10.20 4.12 8.49
N GLU A 161 -10.56 5.29 7.94
CA GLU A 161 -10.17 6.58 8.54
C GLU A 161 -10.70 6.71 9.98
N LYS A 162 -11.97 6.32 10.20
CA LYS A 162 -12.58 6.30 11.53
C LYS A 162 -11.88 5.33 12.48
N GLU A 163 -11.61 4.10 12.05
CA GLU A 163 -10.98 3.08 12.90
C GLU A 163 -9.52 3.43 13.22
N LEU A 164 -8.77 3.94 12.23
CA LEU A 164 -7.40 4.42 12.42
C LEU A 164 -7.34 5.64 13.35
N ASN A 165 -8.36 6.52 13.31
CA ASN A 165 -8.49 7.63 14.27
C ASN A 165 -8.64 7.12 15.70
N THR A 166 -9.42 6.04 15.90
CA THR A 166 -9.58 5.39 17.20
C THR A 166 -8.26 4.73 17.63
N LEU A 167 -7.64 3.94 16.76
CA LEU A 167 -6.40 3.21 17.06
C LEU A 167 -5.24 4.13 17.45
N ARG A 168 -5.05 5.25 16.76
CA ARG A 168 -3.96 6.19 17.11
C ARG A 168 -4.17 6.80 18.50
N VAL A 169 -5.42 7.05 18.89
CA VAL A 169 -5.75 7.61 20.22
C VAL A 169 -5.49 6.55 21.29
N THR A 170 -6.01 5.33 21.12
CA THR A 170 -5.86 4.26 22.11
C THR A 170 -4.41 3.83 22.28
N ARG A 171 -3.63 3.73 21.19
CA ARG A 171 -2.20 3.39 21.25
C ARG A 171 -1.34 4.52 21.84
N SER A 172 -1.72 5.78 21.66
CA SER A 172 -1.01 6.92 22.28
C SER A 172 -1.30 7.08 23.78
N ALA A 173 -2.45 6.57 24.24
CA ALA A 173 -2.85 6.59 25.65
C ALA A 173 -2.37 5.35 26.43
N ALA A 174 -1.92 4.30 25.74
CA ALA A 174 -1.34 3.12 26.37
C ALA A 174 0.01 3.49 27.02
N PRO A 175 0.23 3.16 28.31
CA PRO A 175 1.52 3.41 28.94
C PRO A 175 2.60 2.61 28.20
N THR A 176 3.64 3.29 27.70
CA THR A 176 4.82 2.64 27.15
C THR A 176 5.48 1.81 28.23
N SER A 177 5.38 0.48 28.14
CA SER A 177 6.27 -0.43 28.84
C SER A 177 7.72 -0.03 28.54
N LEU A 178 8.57 -0.06 29.56
CA LEU A 178 9.95 0.40 29.55
C LEU A 178 10.83 -0.43 28.59
N ASP A 179 10.77 -0.17 27.28
CA ASP A 179 11.77 -0.65 26.32
C ASP A 179 12.50 0.55 25.71
N GLY A 180 13.59 0.95 26.36
CA GLY A 180 14.48 2.02 25.93
C GLY A 180 15.40 1.57 24.81
N SER A 181 15.04 1.84 23.54
CA SER A 181 16.01 1.82 22.43
C SER A 181 15.59 2.54 21.14
N ALA A 182 14.65 3.50 21.18
CA ALA A 182 14.34 4.32 20.00
C ALA A 182 14.51 5.82 20.30
N THR A 183 15.56 6.44 19.75
CA THR A 183 15.83 7.89 19.76
C THR A 183 14.89 8.64 18.78
N GLY A 184 13.60 8.49 18.99
CA GLY A 184 12.54 9.18 18.28
C GLY A 184 11.22 8.82 18.95
N GLY A 185 10.41 9.80 19.36
CA GLY A 185 9.10 9.54 19.96
C GLY A 185 8.26 8.62 19.06
N PRO A 186 7.28 7.89 19.63
CA PRO A 186 6.48 6.93 18.88
C PRO A 186 5.90 7.58 17.62
N ALA A 187 6.13 6.96 16.46
CA ALA A 187 5.65 7.46 15.18
C ALA A 187 4.11 7.60 15.25
N GLN A 188 3.62 8.84 15.20
CA GLN A 188 2.21 9.12 15.34
C GLN A 188 1.54 9.25 13.98
N LEU A 189 0.38 8.62 13.83
CA LEU A 189 -0.40 8.65 12.61
C LEU A 189 -1.15 10.00 12.44
N GLY A 190 -0.81 10.73 11.37
CA GLY A 190 -1.46 11.99 11.01
C GLY A 190 -1.15 13.16 11.95
N LYS A 191 -2.04 14.15 11.99
CA LYS A 191 -1.88 15.38 12.80
C LYS A 191 -2.66 15.30 14.11
N LYS A 192 -2.06 15.78 15.22
CA LYS A 192 -2.77 15.95 16.50
C LYS A 192 -3.87 17.00 16.35
N GLY A 193 -5.02 16.79 17.02
CA GLY A 193 -6.11 17.77 17.09
C GLY A 193 -7.02 17.86 15.85
N LYS A 194 -6.77 17.06 14.80
CA LYS A 194 -7.66 16.88 13.65
C LYS A 194 -7.95 15.40 13.48
N ASP A 195 -9.19 15.01 13.18
CA ASP A 195 -9.52 13.62 12.86
C ASP A 195 -8.63 13.09 11.74
N PHE A 196 -8.23 11.82 11.84
CA PHE A 196 -7.37 11.21 10.84
C PHE A 196 -8.07 11.12 9.48
N ASP A 197 -7.33 11.46 8.43
CA ASP A 197 -7.70 11.23 7.04
C ASP A 197 -6.43 10.84 6.27
N PHE A 198 -6.55 10.04 5.21
CA PHE A 198 -5.37 9.50 4.51
C PHE A 198 -4.51 10.58 3.85
N SER A 199 -5.04 11.80 3.62
CA SER A 199 -4.26 12.91 3.04
C SER A 199 -3.22 13.48 4.00
N GLN A 200 -3.29 13.13 5.29
CA GLN A 200 -2.32 13.56 6.31
C GLN A 200 -1.02 12.76 6.27
N LEU A 201 -0.97 11.66 5.52
CA LEU A 201 0.20 10.79 5.42
C LEU A 201 1.28 11.38 4.50
N PRO A 202 2.57 11.07 4.73
CA PRO A 202 3.66 11.54 3.87
C PRO A 202 3.72 10.83 2.51
N MET A 203 3.01 9.71 2.35
CA MET A 203 2.89 8.99 1.09
C MET A 203 1.56 9.27 0.39
N LYS A 204 1.57 9.09 -0.93
CA LYS A 204 0.33 9.09 -1.71
C LYS A 204 -0.47 7.83 -1.43
N VAL A 205 -1.73 8.01 -1.01
CA VAL A 205 -2.70 6.93 -0.81
C VAL A 205 -3.79 7.04 -1.85
N GLU A 206 -4.06 5.94 -2.54
CA GLU A 206 -5.16 5.81 -3.51
C GLU A 206 -6.01 4.58 -3.16
N PHE A 207 -7.27 4.59 -3.58
CA PHE A 207 -8.19 3.47 -3.42
C PHE A 207 -8.71 3.06 -4.79
N VAL A 208 -8.78 1.75 -5.05
CA VAL A 208 -9.38 1.20 -6.27
C VAL A 208 -10.25 0.00 -5.94
N GLU A 209 -11.31 -0.15 -6.71
CA GLU A 209 -12.15 -1.34 -6.74
C GLU A 209 -11.57 -2.33 -7.75
N CYS A 210 -11.58 -3.62 -7.40
CA CYS A 210 -11.12 -4.67 -8.30
C CYS A 210 -11.80 -6.01 -8.00
N SER A 211 -11.73 -6.92 -8.97
CA SER A 211 -12.15 -8.30 -8.80
C SER A 211 -11.16 -9.25 -9.47
N ALA A 212 -10.45 -10.02 -8.65
CA ALA A 212 -9.56 -11.07 -9.14
C ALA A 212 -10.29 -12.30 -9.70
N ARG A 213 -11.55 -12.53 -9.29
CA ARG A 213 -12.34 -13.67 -9.78
C ARG A 213 -13.11 -13.32 -11.06
N GLY A 214 -13.67 -12.13 -11.15
CA GLY A 214 -14.54 -11.72 -12.26
C GLY A 214 -15.99 -12.16 -12.06
N SER A 215 -16.91 -11.53 -12.80
CA SER A 215 -18.36 -11.73 -12.65
C SER A 215 -18.88 -13.11 -13.08
N LYS A 216 -18.09 -13.87 -13.84
CA LYS A 216 -18.43 -15.22 -14.32
C LYS A 216 -17.69 -16.34 -13.60
N GLY A 217 -17.16 -16.08 -12.40
CA GLY A 217 -16.42 -17.08 -11.63
C GLY A 217 -15.08 -17.44 -12.29
N GLU A 218 -14.75 -18.72 -12.37
CA GLU A 218 -13.41 -19.19 -12.79
C GLU A 218 -13.11 -18.93 -14.27
N GLU A 219 -14.14 -18.92 -15.11
CA GLU A 219 -14.06 -18.59 -16.54
C GLU A 219 -14.18 -17.09 -16.83
N GLY A 220 -14.40 -16.28 -15.78
CA GLY A 220 -14.53 -14.84 -15.91
C GLY A 220 -13.19 -14.13 -16.08
N ASP A 221 -13.20 -13.08 -16.89
CA ASP A 221 -12.12 -12.10 -16.90
C ASP A 221 -12.12 -11.32 -15.58
N ALA A 222 -10.92 -11.12 -15.03
CA ALA A 222 -10.75 -10.31 -13.84
C ALA A 222 -10.93 -8.82 -14.17
N ASP A 223 -11.50 -8.05 -13.24
CA ASP A 223 -11.56 -6.60 -13.33
C ASP A 223 -10.39 -6.00 -12.54
N LEU A 224 -9.27 -5.76 -13.22
CA LEU A 224 -8.03 -5.25 -12.65
C LEU A 224 -7.58 -3.93 -13.28
N GLU A 225 -8.37 -3.31 -14.16
CA GLU A 225 -7.94 -2.16 -14.96
C GLU A 225 -7.45 -1.00 -14.09
N GLY A 226 -8.14 -0.71 -12.99
CA GLY A 226 -7.73 0.32 -12.03
C GLY A 226 -6.39 0.01 -11.34
N LEU A 227 -6.17 -1.25 -10.97
CA LEU A 227 -4.92 -1.72 -10.37
C LEU A 227 -3.76 -1.67 -11.38
N GLU A 228 -3.97 -2.13 -12.60
CA GLU A 228 -2.95 -2.10 -13.66
C GLU A 228 -2.56 -0.67 -14.04
N LYS A 229 -3.54 0.23 -14.22
CA LYS A 229 -3.28 1.67 -14.44
C LYS A 229 -2.48 2.28 -13.30
N TRP A 230 -2.77 1.89 -12.06
CA TRP A 230 -2.00 2.36 -10.90
C TRP A 230 -0.57 1.78 -10.89
N LEU A 231 -0.39 0.50 -11.24
CA LEU A 231 0.93 -0.12 -11.40
C LEU A 231 1.76 0.58 -12.49
N VAL A 232 1.14 0.99 -13.60
CA VAL A 232 1.75 1.83 -14.66
C VAL A 232 2.23 3.16 -14.12
N LYS A 233 1.40 3.82 -13.32
CA LYS A 233 1.71 5.12 -12.74
C LYS A 233 2.85 5.06 -11.72
N VAL A 234 2.98 3.96 -10.96
CA VAL A 234 4.03 3.85 -9.94
C VAL A 234 5.34 3.32 -10.48
N ALA A 235 5.37 2.54 -11.58
CA ALA A 235 6.59 1.99 -12.20
C ALA A 235 7.61 3.06 -12.59
#